data_AF-A0AAU8IJD8-F1
#
_entry.id   AF-A0AAU8IJD8-F1
#
_cell.length_a   1.000
_cell.length_b   1.000
_cell.length_c   1.000
_cell.angle_alpha   90.00
_cell.angle_beta   90.00
_cell.angle_gamma   90.00
#
_symmetry.space_group_name_H-M   'P 1'
#
loop_
_entity.id
_entity.type
_entity.pdbx_description
1 polymer ?
#
loop_
_entity_poly.entity_id
_entity_poly.type
_entity_poly.pdbx_seq_one_letter_code
_entity_poly.pdbx_strand_id
1 'polypeptide(L)' 'MVQLIFPTRHAVGLVSNSRIVAMIHIEIGTVKLKGTGFVP' A
#
# COMPACT_ATOMS: atom_id res chain seq x y z
N MET A 1 5.81 -11.43 -1.45
CA MET A 1 6.70 -10.26 -1.28
C MET A 1 5.93 -8.97 -1.52
N VAL A 2 6.44 -7.85 -1.00
CA VAL A 2 5.99 -6.51 -1.38
C VAL A 2 6.44 -6.23 -2.81
N GLN A 3 5.50 -5.82 -3.66
CA GLN A 3 5.76 -5.51 -5.08
C GLN A 3 5.58 -4.02 -5.39
N LEU A 4 4.74 -3.34 -4.62
CA LEU A 4 4.42 -1.94 -4.84
C LEU A 4 4.18 -1.25 -3.50
N ILE A 5 4.82 -0.11 -3.30
CA ILE A 5 4.49 0.83 -2.22
C ILE A 5 4.04 2.11 -2.89
N PHE A 6 2.83 2.57 -2.56
CA PHE A 6 2.32 3.81 -3.15
C PHE A 6 3.10 5.02 -2.61
N PRO A 7 3.28 6.11 -3.39
CA PRO A 7 4.12 7.24 -2.99
C PRO A 7 3.71 7.90 -1.65
N THR A 8 2.41 7.98 -1.37
CA THR A 8 1.87 8.50 -0.11
C THR A 8 1.73 7.44 0.99
N ARG A 9 2.26 6.23 0.76
CA ARG A 9 2.38 5.10 1.70
C ARG A 9 1.07 4.57 2.32
N HIS A 10 -0.07 5.03 1.85
CA HIS A 10 -1.39 4.58 2.32
C HIS A 10 -1.79 3.18 1.82
N ALA A 11 -1.08 2.61 0.85
CA ALA A 11 -1.38 1.32 0.27
C ALA A 11 -0.11 0.54 -0.13
N VAL A 12 -0.21 -0.79 -0.10
CA VAL A 12 0.86 -1.73 -0.48
C VAL A 12 0.30 -2.88 -1.33
N GLY A 13 1.02 -3.23 -2.40
CA GLY A 13 0.72 -4.38 -3.26
C GLY A 13 1.60 -5.58 -2.89
N LEU A 14 0.99 -6.76 -2.82
CA LEU A 14 1.63 -8.02 -2.43
C LEU A 14 1.42 -9.08 -3.52
N VAL A 15 2.45 -9.90 -3.72
CA VAL A 15 2.34 -11.12 -4.56
C VAL A 15 2.86 -12.31 -3.77
N SER A 16 2.06 -13.38 -3.67
CA SER A 16 2.45 -14.65 -3.06
C SER A 16 3.19 -15.56 -4.04
N ASN A 17 3.91 -16.53 -3.51
CA ASN A 17 4.61 -17.54 -4.33
C ASN A 17 3.63 -18.39 -5.16
N SER A 18 2.37 -18.50 -4.73
CA SER A 18 1.28 -19.16 -5.45
C SER A 18 0.59 -18.24 -6.46
N ARG A 19 1.23 -17.12 -6.84
CA ARG A 19 0.74 -16.12 -7.82
C ARG A 19 -0.56 -15.40 -7.43
N ILE A 20 -1.00 -15.50 -6.17
CA ILE A 20 -2.09 -14.65 -5.67
C ILE A 20 -1.58 -13.22 -5.53
N VAL A 21 -2.32 -12.27 -6.11
CA VAL A 21 -2.09 -10.83 -6.02
C VAL A 21 -3.08 -10.23 -5.04
N ALA A 22 -2.58 -9.44 -4.09
CA ALA A 22 -3.41 -8.74 -3.12
C ALA A 22 -2.94 -7.29 -2.95
N MET A 23 -3.84 -6.43 -2.50
CA MET A 23 -3.55 -5.05 -2.14
C MET A 23 -4.17 -4.73 -0.78
N ILE A 24 -3.42 -4.02 0.05
CA ILE A 24 -3.92 -3.45 1.31
C ILE A 24 -4.00 -1.95 1.11
N HIS A 25 -5.18 -1.37 1.34
CA HIS A 25 -5.43 0.07 1.31
C HIS A 25 -5.92 0.49 2.70
N ILE A 26 -5.24 1.45 3.32
CA ILE A 26 -5.54 1.89 4.69
C ILE A 26 -6.64 2.94 4.63
N GLU A 27 -7.82 2.61 5.13
CA GLU A 27 -9.02 3.48 5.20
C GLU A 27 -9.45 4.06 3.84
N ILE A 28 -10.39 5.00 3.81
CA ILE A 28 -10.83 5.67 2.57
C ILE A 28 -10.26 7.08 2.51
N GLY A 29 -9.69 7.46 1.36
CA GLY A 29 -9.25 8.84 1.11
C GLY A 29 -7.94 9.26 1.81
N THR A 30 -7.25 8.35 2.49
CA THR A 30 -5.93 8.57 3.11
C THR A 30 -4.85 9.01 2.14
N VAL A 31 -5.02 8.75 0.84
CA VAL A 31 -4.19 9.35 -0.21
C VAL A 31 -4.09 10.89 -0.09
N LYS A 32 -5.15 11.55 0.38
CA LYS A 32 -5.21 13.01 0.59
C LYS A 32 -4.28 13.50 1.70
N LEU A 33 -3.80 12.62 2.58
CA LEU A 33 -2.84 12.95 3.65
C LEU A 33 -1.41 13.16 3.11
N LYS A 34 -1.17 12.86 1.82
CA LYS A 34 0.12 13.07 1.15
C LYS A 34 1.31 12.43 1.88
N GLY A 35 1.09 11.28 2.52
CA GLY A 35 2.12 10.56 3.29
C GLY A 35 2.29 11.04 4.73
N THR A 36 1.61 12.11 5.15
CA THR A 36 1.59 12.53 6.56
C THR A 36 0.96 11.45 7.42
N GLY A 37 1.64 11.05 8.50
CA GLY A 37 1.18 9.98 9.39
C GLY A 37 1.62 8.57 8.98
N PHE A 38 2.28 8.41 7.81
CA PHE A 38 2.83 7.13 7.36
C PHE A 38 4.35 7.13 7.43
N VAL A 39 4.93 6.13 8.10
CA VAL A 39 6.37 6.01 8.28
C VAL A 39 7.07 5.42 7.03
N PRO A 40 8.34 5.79 6.77
CA PRO A 40 9.16 5.17 5.74
C PRO A 40 9.41 3.69 5.98
#